data_AF-A0A9E4HS26-F1
#
_entry.id   AF-A0A9E4HS26-F1
#
_cell.length_a   1.000
_cell.length_b   1.000
_cell.length_c   1.000
_cell.angle_alpha   90.00
_cell.angle_beta   90.00
_cell.angle_gamma   90.00
#
_symmetry.space_group_name_H-M   'P 1'
#
loop_
_entity.id
_entity.type
_entity.pdbx_description
1 polymer ?
#
loop_
_entity_poly.entity_id
_entity_poly.type
_entity_poly.pdbx_seq_one_letter_code
_entity_poly.pdbx_strand_id
1 'polypeptide(L)'
;MYTKDRDVFSTPWDVVVIGAGNAGLSAAITAAEAGLSVAILEAAPAHMRGGNTRHTRNLRAMHDEPTDVLTDAYTFEEYYDDL
;
A
#
# COMPACT_ATOMS: atom_id res chain seq x y z
N MET A 1 -14.69 3.89 1.82
CA MET A 1 -15.59 4.22 0.70
C MET A 1 -14.99 3.64 -0.57
N TYR A 2 -15.46 2.47 -0.99
CA TYR A 2 -15.04 1.83 -2.23
C TYR A 2 -16.01 2.27 -3.32
N THR A 3 -15.56 3.11 -4.25
CA THR A 3 -16.37 3.45 -5.42
C THR A 3 -16.29 2.29 -6.41
N LYS A 4 -17.11 1.26 -6.18
CA LYS A 4 -17.22 0.11 -7.09
C LYS A 4 -17.85 0.48 -8.44
N ASP A 5 -18.56 1.61 -8.47
CA ASP A 5 -19.44 2.01 -9.58
C ASP A 5 -18.94 3.23 -10.37
N ARG A 6 -17.73 3.73 -10.08
CA ARG A 6 -17.09 4.76 -10.92
C ARG A 6 -16.17 4.09 -11.91
N ASP A 7 -16.30 4.49 -13.18
CA ASP A 7 -15.27 4.20 -14.17
C ASP A 7 -14.02 5.03 -13.82
N VAL A 8 -13.11 4.36 -13.12
CA VAL A 8 -11.82 4.89 -12.65
C VAL A 8 -10.85 5.17 -13.80
N PHE A 9 -11.09 4.67 -15.01
CA PHE A 9 -10.17 4.83 -16.15
C PHE A 9 -10.62 5.89 -17.15
N SER A 10 -11.93 6.17 -17.25
CA SER A 10 -12.44 7.24 -18.13
C SER A 10 -12.64 8.58 -17.43
N THR A 11 -12.50 8.62 -16.10
CA THR A 11 -12.58 9.86 -15.31
C THR A 11 -11.18 10.42 -15.07
N PRO A 12 -10.89 11.69 -15.40
CA PRO A 12 -9.64 12.33 -15.01
C PRO A 12 -9.55 12.47 -13.49
N TRP A 13 -8.37 12.18 -12.94
CA TRP A 13 -8.06 12.34 -11.51
C TRP A 13 -7.01 13.43 -11.34
N ASP A 14 -7.16 14.25 -10.31
CA ASP A 14 -6.15 15.25 -9.95
C ASP A 14 -4.91 14.58 -9.33
N VAL A 15 -5.12 13.51 -8.56
CA VAL A 15 -4.06 12.73 -7.91
C VAL A 15 -4.32 11.23 -8.06
N VAL A 16 -3.27 10.50 -8.44
CA VAL A 16 -3.26 9.03 -8.41
C VAL A 16 -2.19 8.56 -7.42
N VAL A 17 -2.61 7.80 -6.42
CA VAL A 17 -1.73 7.20 -5.40
C VAL A 17 -1.54 5.72 -5.71
N ILE A 18 -0.28 5.29 -5.78
CA ILE A 18 0.08 3.89 -5.99
C ILE A 18 0.49 3.28 -4.65
N GLY A 19 -0.29 2.32 -4.16
CA GLY A 19 -0.16 1.69 -2.86
C GLY A 19 -1.14 2.25 -1.82
N ALA A 20 -1.87 1.38 -1.13
CA ALA A 20 -2.79 1.69 -0.05
C ALA A 20 -2.20 1.31 1.34
N GLY A 21 -0.89 1.46 1.50
CA GLY A 21 -0.22 1.47 2.80
C GLY A 21 -0.40 2.80 3.53
N ASN A 22 0.22 2.96 4.71
CA ASN A 22 0.07 4.17 5.51
C ASN A 22 0.43 5.45 4.74
N ALA A 23 1.59 5.46 4.08
CA ALA A 23 2.02 6.63 3.31
C ALA A 23 1.04 6.99 2.19
N GLY A 24 0.55 6.00 1.44
CA GLY A 24 -0.40 6.22 0.36
C GLY A 24 -1.76 6.69 0.87
N LEU A 25 -2.27 6.10 1.96
CA LEU A 25 -3.53 6.53 2.57
C LEU A 25 -3.41 7.94 3.16
N SER A 26 -2.30 8.28 3.83
CA SER A 26 -2.04 9.63 4.32
C SER A 26 -2.04 10.64 3.17
N ALA A 27 -1.30 10.35 2.09
CA ALA A 27 -1.27 11.22 0.90
C ALA A 27 -2.66 11.40 0.28
N ALA A 28 -3.42 10.30 0.15
CA ALA A 28 -4.74 10.33 -0.43
C ALA A 28 -5.74 11.13 0.42
N ILE A 29 -5.69 10.98 1.74
CA ILE A 29 -6.53 11.76 2.67
C ILE A 29 -6.19 13.23 2.55
N THR A 30 -4.91 13.61 2.59
CA THR A 30 -4.49 15.02 2.47
C THR A 30 -4.92 15.64 1.14
N ALA A 31 -4.77 14.93 0.02
CA ALA A 31 -5.24 15.42 -1.27
C ALA A 31 -6.76 15.57 -1.32
N ALA A 32 -7.50 14.61 -0.78
CA ALA A 32 -8.96 14.69 -0.70
C ALA A 32 -9.45 15.83 0.20
N GLU A 33 -8.78 16.10 1.33
CA GLU A 33 -9.06 17.24 2.21
C GLU A 33 -8.80 18.58 1.53
N ALA A 34 -7.89 18.63 0.55
CA ALA A 34 -7.66 19.80 -0.30
C ALA A 34 -8.71 19.96 -1.42
N GLY A 35 -9.73 19.09 -1.49
CA GLY A 35 -10.80 19.13 -2.49
C GLY A 35 -10.44 18.50 -3.84
N LEU A 36 -9.31 17.80 -3.93
CA LEU A 36 -8.87 17.13 -5.14
C LEU A 36 -9.55 15.77 -5.31
N SER A 37 -9.77 15.35 -6.56
CA SER A 37 -10.18 14.00 -6.89
C SER A 37 -8.98 13.05 -6.81
N VAL A 38 -9.13 11.95 -6.05
CA VAL A 38 -8.04 11.01 -5.79
C VAL A 38 -8.43 9.58 -6.16
N ALA A 39 -7.59 8.91 -6.96
CA ALA A 39 -7.63 7.47 -7.15
C ALA A 39 -6.49 6.78 -6.38
N ILE A 40 -6.80 5.65 -5.75
CA ILE A 40 -5.79 4.80 -5.08
C ILE A 40 -5.77 3.45 -5.79
N LEU A 41 -4.59 3.06 -6.29
CA LEU A 41 -4.34 1.77 -6.91
C LEU A 41 -3.56 0.89 -5.94
N GLU A 42 -4.10 -0.29 -5.63
CA GLU A 42 -3.51 -1.25 -4.71
C GLU A 42 -3.52 -2.64 -5.36
N ALA A 43 -2.37 -3.30 -5.35
CA ALA A 43 -2.19 -4.64 -5.89
C ALA A 43 -2.78 -5.71 -4.96
N ALA A 44 -2.70 -5.48 -3.64
CA ALA A 44 -3.21 -6.40 -2.65
C ALA A 44 -4.75 -6.54 -2.71
N PRO A 45 -5.29 -7.76 -2.52
CA PRO A 45 -6.72 -7.96 -2.40
C PRO A 45 -7.27 -7.16 -1.21
N ALA A 46 -8.58 -6.86 -1.22
CA ALA A 46 -9.21 -5.96 -0.26
C ALA A 46 -8.93 -6.31 1.22
N HIS A 47 -8.78 -7.60 1.54
CA HIS A 47 -8.52 -8.09 2.89
C HIS A 47 -7.04 -8.05 3.32
N MET A 48 -6.11 -7.79 2.40
CA MET A 48 -4.66 -7.70 2.65
C MET A 48 -4.10 -6.28 2.53
N ARG A 49 -4.94 -5.28 2.27
CA ARG A 49 -4.51 -3.87 2.14
C ARG A 49 -3.85 -3.33 3.41
N GLY A 50 -3.08 -2.27 3.24
CA GLY A 50 -2.30 -1.63 4.32
C GLY A 50 -0.80 -1.89 4.20
N GLY A 51 -0.38 -2.73 3.25
CA GLY A 51 1.02 -3.12 3.06
C GLY A 51 1.64 -3.61 4.37
N ASN A 52 2.91 -3.28 4.59
CA ASN A 52 3.57 -3.61 5.86
C ASN A 52 2.94 -2.96 7.09
N THR A 53 2.29 -1.80 6.95
CA THR A 53 1.72 -1.10 8.11
C THR A 53 0.56 -1.85 8.75
N ARG A 54 -0.07 -2.82 8.07
CA ARG A 54 -1.07 -3.69 8.71
C ARG A 54 -0.47 -4.59 9.80
N HIS A 55 0.82 -4.91 9.68
CA HIS A 55 1.55 -5.84 10.53
C HIS A 55 2.19 -5.14 11.74
N THR A 56 1.52 -4.15 12.35
CA THR A 56 1.99 -3.14 13.35
C THR A 56 2.94 -3.59 14.48
N ARG A 57 3.22 -4.89 14.63
CA ARG A 57 4.13 -5.48 15.60
C ARG A 57 5.51 -5.88 15.03
N ASN A 58 5.67 -5.94 13.70
CA ASN A 58 6.89 -6.42 13.06
C ASN A 58 7.43 -5.43 12.02
N LEU A 59 8.73 -5.16 12.05
CA LEU A 59 9.44 -4.55 10.93
C LEU A 59 9.69 -5.65 9.88
N ARG A 60 8.95 -5.60 8.78
CA ARG A 60 9.14 -6.50 7.64
C ARG A 60 10.04 -5.80 6.62
N ALA A 61 11.31 -6.16 6.60
CA ALA A 61 12.29 -5.63 5.66
C ALA A 61 12.93 -6.82 4.93
N MET A 62 12.75 -6.87 3.61
CA MET A 62 13.32 -7.93 2.77
C MET A 62 14.85 -7.93 2.85
N HIS A 63 15.43 -9.12 2.98
CA HIS A 63 16.88 -9.37 3.03
C HIS A 63 17.18 -10.81 2.60
N ASP A 64 18.15 -10.98 1.70
CA ASP A 64 18.50 -12.31 1.16
C ASP A 64 19.33 -13.16 2.14
N GLU A 65 19.92 -12.54 3.15
CA GLU A 65 20.74 -13.18 4.18
C GLU A 65 20.58 -12.47 5.53
N PRO A 66 20.85 -13.16 6.66
CA PRO A 66 20.75 -12.56 7.98
C PRO A 66 21.53 -11.25 8.12
N THR A 67 20.94 -10.28 8.80
CA THR A 67 21.56 -8.98 9.09
C THR A 67 21.92 -8.87 10.58
N ASP A 68 22.46 -7.73 11.00
CA ASP A 68 22.83 -7.47 12.41
C ASP A 68 21.66 -7.67 13.40
N VAL A 69 20.44 -7.33 12.98
CA VAL A 69 19.25 -7.36 13.85
C VAL A 69 18.09 -8.23 13.32
N LEU A 70 18.15 -8.67 12.06
CA LEU A 70 17.17 -9.57 11.45
C LEU A 70 17.81 -10.95 11.24
N THR A 71 17.27 -11.96 11.91
CA THR A 71 17.72 -13.35 11.80
C THR A 71 17.09 -14.02 10.58
N ASP A 72 17.76 -15.06 10.07
CA ASP A 72 17.36 -15.80 8.85
C ASP A 72 17.32 -14.91 7.60
N ALA A 73 16.86 -15.47 6.47
CA ALA A 73 16.61 -14.71 5.25
C ALA A 73 15.12 -14.42 5.14
N TYR A 74 14.75 -13.22 4.68
CA TYR A 74 13.39 -12.86 4.31
C TYR A 74 13.38 -12.42 2.84
N THR A 75 13.26 -13.41 1.97
CA THR A 75 13.44 -13.27 0.52
C THR A 75 12.37 -12.40 -0.13
N PHE A 76 12.63 -11.97 -1.36
CA PHE A 76 11.64 -11.22 -2.15
C PHE A 76 10.32 -11.97 -2.32
N GLU A 77 10.35 -13.26 -2.68
CA GLU A 77 9.16 -14.07 -2.88
C GLU A 77 8.31 -14.14 -1.61
N GLU A 78 8.93 -14.42 -0.45
CA GLU A 78 8.22 -14.45 0.82
C GLU A 78 7.66 -13.08 1.18
N TYR A 79 8.46 -12.01 0.99
CA TYR A 79 8.01 -10.65 1.20
C TYR A 79 6.80 -10.28 0.34
N TYR A 80 6.82 -10.69 -0.93
CA TYR A 80 5.75 -10.39 -1.88
C TYR A 80 4.47 -11.16 -1.57
N ASP A 81 4.56 -12.44 -1.21
CA ASP A 81 3.41 -13.27 -0.81
C ASP A 81 2.73 -12.74 0.48
N ASP A 82 3.50 -12.07 1.32
CA ASP A 82 3.05 -11.47 2.56
C ASP A 82 2.43 -10.07 2.43
N LEU A 83 2.45 -9.45 1.25
CA LEU A 83 1.89 -8.12 0.97
C LEU A 83 0.42 -8.21 0.51
#